data_AF-A0AAW2M9A4-F1
#
_entry.id   AF-A0AAW2M9A4-F1
#
_cell.length_a   1.000
_cell.length_b   1.000
_cell.length_c   1.000
_cell.angle_alpha   90.00
_cell.angle_beta   90.00
_cell.angle_gamma   90.00
#
_symmetry.space_group_name_H-M   'P 1'
#
loop_
_entity.id
_entity.type
_entity.pdbx_description
1 polymer ?
#
loop_
_entity_poly.entity_id
_entity_poly.type
_entity_poly.pdbx_seq_one_letter_code
_entity_poly.pdbx_strand_id
1 'polypeptide(L)'
;MISEFMLWPCNQQTFQIREYHSVHKCGVNFYVKNCKTTLLGGKYEDLFKTDLGRAVKGFRQDAIKDMRVHVSRNQAYMAKWKALKKIEGSSVEQYGRLRDCAEELRRSNPGSTVILNSDLDEFIGVSKFGKFYICFNGLKQGFVSGCRPIVGVDGCHLKGPHGGILLTAIGIDPNNACYPITFVVVSVEK
;
A
#
# COMPACT_ATOMS: atom_id res chain seq x y z
N MET A 1 18.94 40.31 2.73
CA MET A 1 18.33 40.97 1.57
C MET A 1 19.49 41.27 0.63
N ILE A 2 19.51 40.71 -0.57
CA ILE A 2 20.67 40.80 -1.47
C ILE A 2 20.40 41.94 -2.46
N SER A 3 21.23 42.99 -2.42
CA SER A 3 21.24 44.06 -3.41
C SER A 3 22.39 43.83 -4.39
N GLU A 4 22.09 43.83 -5.69
CA GLU A 4 23.05 43.63 -6.79
C GLU A 4 23.71 44.94 -7.23
N PHE A 5 25.01 44.89 -7.54
CA PHE A 5 25.64 45.65 -8.63
C PHE A 5 26.82 44.83 -9.19
N MET A 6 26.87 44.70 -10.52
CA MET A 6 27.82 43.87 -11.29
C MET A 6 29.12 44.58 -11.67
N LEU A 7 30.19 43.80 -11.96
CA LEU A 7 30.97 43.81 -13.23
C LEU A 7 32.08 42.70 -13.31
N TRP A 8 32.13 41.99 -14.46
CA TRP A 8 33.19 41.15 -15.11
C TRP A 8 33.51 39.68 -14.65
N PRO A 9 33.98 38.72 -15.50
CA PRO A 9 33.44 38.16 -16.77
C PRO A 9 33.30 36.60 -16.83
N CYS A 10 32.61 36.12 -17.88
CA CYS A 10 32.80 34.90 -18.70
C CYS A 10 32.82 33.46 -18.09
N ASN A 11 31.72 32.73 -18.31
CA ASN A 11 31.60 31.30 -18.67
C ASN A 11 32.09 30.18 -17.73
N GLN A 12 32.17 30.40 -16.43
CA GLN A 12 32.06 29.29 -15.48
C GLN A 12 30.93 29.59 -14.50
N GLN A 13 30.04 28.61 -14.26
CA GLN A 13 29.11 28.62 -13.12
C GLN A 13 29.94 28.46 -11.84
N THR A 14 30.68 29.50 -11.49
CA THR A 14 31.41 29.60 -10.24
C THR A 14 30.61 30.52 -9.34
N PHE A 15 30.34 30.06 -8.12
CA PHE A 15 29.79 30.92 -7.09
C PHE A 15 30.95 31.39 -6.22
N GLN A 16 31.05 32.70 -6.00
CA GLN A 16 32.00 33.28 -5.06
C GLN A 16 31.21 33.92 -3.92
N ILE A 17 31.40 33.42 -2.71
CA ILE A 17 30.85 34.06 -1.50
C ILE A 17 31.72 35.29 -1.24
N ARG A 18 31.20 36.48 -1.57
CA ARG A 18 31.94 37.75 -1.39
C ARG A 18 31.82 38.34 0.01
N GLU A 19 30.74 38.03 0.71
CA GLU A 19 30.50 38.53 2.07
C GLU A 19 29.88 37.41 2.91
N TYR A 20 30.48 37.17 4.08
CA TYR A 20 30.04 36.17 5.04
C TYR A 20 29.91 36.83 6.41
N HIS A 21 28.67 37.01 6.86
CA HIS A 21 28.41 37.43 8.22
C HIS A 21 28.31 36.20 9.12
N SER A 22 29.37 35.94 9.89
CA SER A 22 29.48 34.79 10.80
C SER A 22 28.54 34.86 12.00
N VAL A 23 28.12 36.06 12.38
CA VAL A 23 27.23 36.31 13.53
C VAL A 23 25.81 36.51 13.01
N HIS A 24 25.02 35.44 13.05
CA HIS A 24 23.59 35.54 12.75
C HIS A 24 22.83 36.04 13.98
N LYS A 25 22.10 37.15 13.84
CA LYS A 25 21.06 37.60 14.80
C LYS A 25 19.66 37.14 14.38
N CYS A 26 19.58 36.27 13.37
CA CYS A 26 18.32 35.77 12.83
C CYS A 26 17.62 34.94 13.91
N GLY A 27 16.42 35.35 14.31
CA GLY A 27 15.58 34.52 15.19
C GLY A 27 15.31 33.16 14.53
N VAL A 28 15.25 32.09 15.33
CA VAL A 28 14.98 30.75 14.82
C VAL A 28 13.57 30.73 14.23
N ASN A 29 13.47 30.73 12.90
CA ASN A 29 12.21 30.58 12.21
C ASN A 29 11.98 29.11 11.88
N PHE A 30 11.08 28.48 12.64
CA PHE A 30 10.70 27.09 12.43
C PHE A 30 9.75 26.92 11.22
N TYR A 31 9.23 28.00 10.65
CA TYR A 31 8.36 27.93 9.48
C TYR A 31 9.17 27.84 8.19
N VAL A 32 9.10 26.68 7.54
CA VAL A 32 9.78 26.42 6.26
C VAL A 32 8.74 26.15 5.18
N LYS A 33 8.60 27.08 4.22
CA LYS A 33 7.66 26.95 3.07
C LYS A 33 7.89 25.67 2.25
N ASN A 34 9.13 25.16 2.25
CA ASN A 34 9.53 23.96 1.52
C ASN A 34 9.26 22.65 2.29
N CYS A 35 8.77 22.71 3.54
CA CYS A 35 8.36 21.53 4.30
C CYS A 35 6.99 21.01 3.81
N LYS A 36 6.98 20.47 2.59
CA LYS A 36 5.79 19.91 1.95
C LYS A 36 5.46 18.53 2.51
N THR A 37 4.19 18.14 2.43
CA THR A 37 3.71 16.83 2.88
C THR A 37 4.31 15.66 2.11
N THR A 38 4.70 15.89 0.85
CA THR A 38 5.41 14.91 0.03
C THR A 38 6.83 14.63 0.54
N LEU A 39 7.55 15.68 0.96
CA LEU A 39 8.89 15.55 1.54
C LEU A 39 8.83 14.82 2.89
N LEU A 40 7.88 15.20 3.76
CA LEU A 40 7.63 14.51 5.03
C LEU A 40 7.25 13.04 4.81
N GLY A 41 6.33 12.76 3.90
CA GLY A 41 5.89 11.39 3.61
C GLY A 41 7.03 10.52 3.09
N GLY A 42 7.88 11.06 2.21
CA GLY A 42 9.03 10.35 1.66
C GLY A 42 10.15 10.12 2.68
N LYS A 43 10.51 11.15 3.48
CA LYS A 43 11.58 11.03 4.48
C LYS A 43 11.28 9.98 5.56
N TYR A 44 10.01 9.88 5.96
CA TYR A 44 9.56 8.96 7.01
C TYR A 44 8.85 7.72 6.46
N GLU A 45 9.04 7.41 5.17
CA GLU A 45 8.39 6.26 4.55
C GLU A 45 8.74 4.94 5.26
N ASP A 46 10.01 4.73 5.58
CA ASP A 46 10.47 3.50 6.25
C ASP A 46 9.98 3.40 7.70
N LEU A 47 9.77 4.54 8.36
CA LEU A 47 9.12 4.58 9.67
C LEU A 47 7.69 4.04 9.57
N PHE A 48 6.95 4.41 8.52
CA PHE A 48 5.59 3.91 8.31
C PHE A 48 5.55 2.46 7.81
N LYS A 49 6.56 2.00 7.06
CA LYS A 49 6.67 0.56 6.70
C LYS A 49 6.84 -0.33 7.92
N THR A 50 7.57 0.15 8.93
CA THR A 50 7.83 -0.59 10.17
C THR A 50 6.63 -0.53 11.13
N ASP A 51 5.93 0.60 11.17
CA ASP A 51 4.76 0.82 12.03
C ASP A 51 3.66 1.60 11.28
N LEU A 52 2.76 0.85 10.63
CA LEU A 52 1.61 1.41 9.90
C LEU A 52 0.62 2.10 10.86
N GLY A 53 0.55 1.62 12.10
CA GLY A 53 -0.35 2.10 13.16
C GLY A 53 0.06 3.42 13.80
N ARG A 54 1.28 3.90 13.55
CA ARG A 54 1.89 5.05 14.25
C ARG A 54 0.94 6.24 14.39
N ALA A 55 0.67 6.67 15.62
CA ALA A 55 -0.22 7.80 15.85
C ALA A 55 0.34 9.09 15.20
N VAL A 56 -0.53 9.87 14.53
CA VAL A 56 -0.16 11.14 13.88
C VAL A 56 0.50 12.11 14.86
N LYS A 57 0.07 12.09 16.13
CA LYS A 57 0.66 12.91 17.20
C LYS A 57 2.12 12.55 17.46
N GLY A 58 2.44 11.26 17.55
CA GLY A 58 3.81 10.76 17.74
C GLY A 58 4.68 11.11 16.54
N PHE A 59 4.22 10.76 15.34
CA PHE A 59 4.91 11.14 14.09
C PHE A 59 5.21 12.65 14.00
N ARG A 60 4.23 13.50 14.35
CA ARG A 60 4.43 14.95 14.36
C ARG A 60 5.54 15.39 15.33
N GLN A 61 5.58 14.81 16.54
CA GLN A 61 6.62 15.11 17.52
C GLN A 61 8.00 14.69 17.02
N ASP A 62 8.11 13.50 16.44
CA ASP A 62 9.35 13.00 15.84
C ASP A 62 9.82 13.92 14.71
N ALA A 63 8.91 14.31 13.82
CA ALA A 63 9.22 15.17 12.68
C ALA A 63 9.68 16.57 13.10
N ILE A 64 9.08 17.15 14.15
CA ILE A 64 9.51 18.43 14.71
C ILE A 64 10.89 18.30 15.36
N LYS A 65 11.14 17.22 16.12
CA LYS A 65 12.39 17.00 16.83
C LYS A 65 13.57 16.76 15.88
N ASP A 66 13.37 15.93 14.86
CA ASP A 66 14.41 15.56 13.89
C ASP A 66 14.70 16.70 12.92
N MET A 67 13.67 17.29 12.29
CA MET A 67 13.90 18.30 11.25
C MET A 67 14.02 19.73 11.80
N ARG A 68 13.72 19.95 13.08
CA ARG A 68 13.69 21.28 13.71
C ARG A 68 12.85 22.28 12.90
N VAL A 69 11.70 21.82 12.39
CA VAL A 69 10.72 22.68 11.69
C VAL A 69 9.34 22.51 12.29
N HIS A 70 8.52 23.56 12.17
CA HIS A 70 7.12 23.52 12.55
C HIS A 70 6.34 22.65 11.56
N VAL A 71 5.76 21.56 12.08
CA VAL A 71 4.85 20.69 11.33
C VAL A 71 3.46 20.83 11.94
N SER A 72 2.48 21.24 11.13
CA SER A 72 1.08 21.28 11.57
C SER A 72 0.50 19.87 11.67
N ARG A 73 -0.56 19.70 12.46
CA ARG A 73 -1.27 18.42 12.57
C ARG A 73 -1.78 17.93 11.20
N ASN A 74 -2.30 18.84 10.38
CA ASN A 74 -2.80 18.52 9.04
C ASN A 74 -1.66 18.12 8.09
N GLN A 75 -0.50 18.79 8.17
CA GLN A 75 0.68 18.38 7.40
C GLN A 75 1.14 16.97 7.79
N ALA A 76 1.20 16.67 9.09
CA ALA A 76 1.57 15.35 9.57
C ALA A 76 0.57 14.27 9.13
N TYR A 77 -0.74 14.55 9.25
CA TYR A 77 -1.79 13.65 8.78
C TYR A 77 -1.68 13.37 7.27
N MET A 78 -1.58 14.43 6.46
CA MET A 78 -1.51 14.30 5.00
C MET A 78 -0.21 13.63 4.54
N ALA A 79 0.90 13.86 5.23
CA ALA A 79 2.17 13.18 4.97
C ALA A 79 2.06 11.67 5.26
N LYS A 80 1.49 11.30 6.41
CA LYS A 80 1.22 9.90 6.75
C LYS A 80 0.30 9.25 5.72
N TRP A 81 -0.81 9.90 5.37
CA TRP A 81 -1.75 9.38 4.37
C TRP A 81 -1.10 9.15 3.00
N LYS A 82 -0.29 10.10 2.52
CA LYS A 82 0.45 9.95 1.25
C LYS A 82 1.47 8.82 1.30
N ALA A 83 2.20 8.70 2.41
CA ALA A 83 3.16 7.62 2.60
C ALA A 83 2.47 6.25 2.63
N LEU A 84 1.40 6.11 3.42
CA LEU A 84 0.61 4.88 3.47
C LEU A 84 0.04 4.51 2.11
N LYS A 85 -0.55 5.48 1.38
CA LYS A 85 -1.06 5.26 0.03
C LYS A 85 0.04 4.78 -0.94
N LYS A 86 1.28 5.24 -0.77
CA LYS A 86 2.42 4.79 -1.57
C LYS A 86 2.89 3.39 -1.16
N ILE A 87 2.90 3.07 0.13
CA ILE A 87 3.31 1.77 0.67
C ILE A 87 2.30 0.68 0.30
N GLU A 88 1.01 0.95 0.46
CA GLU A 88 -0.08 0.04 0.08
C GLU A 88 -0.10 -0.19 -1.44
N GLY A 89 0.39 0.78 -2.21
CA GLY A 89 0.40 0.76 -3.68
C GLY A 89 -0.97 1.09 -4.26
N SER A 90 -1.05 1.13 -5.59
CA SER A 90 -2.35 1.26 -6.24
C SER A 90 -3.07 -0.07 -6.20
N SER A 91 -4.34 -0.07 -5.78
CA SER A 91 -5.23 -1.22 -5.98
C SER A 91 -5.18 -1.73 -7.44
N VAL A 92 -5.04 -0.85 -8.42
CA VAL A 92 -4.90 -1.24 -9.84
C VAL A 92 -3.63 -2.08 -10.07
N GLU A 93 -2.51 -1.70 -9.47
CA GLU A 93 -1.24 -2.44 -9.57
C GLU A 93 -1.35 -3.81 -8.89
N GLN A 94 -1.96 -3.87 -7.72
CA GLN A 94 -2.16 -5.12 -6.98
C GLN A 94 -3.05 -6.10 -7.76
N TYR A 95 -4.17 -5.64 -8.30
CA TYR A 95 -5.04 -6.47 -9.14
C TYR A 95 -4.35 -6.87 -10.46
N GLY A 96 -3.49 -6.02 -11.01
CA GLY A 96 -2.66 -6.35 -12.18
C GLY A 96 -1.75 -7.56 -11.97
N ARG A 97 -1.34 -7.83 -10.72
CA ARG A 97 -0.48 -8.96 -10.34
C ARG A 97 -1.24 -10.24 -10.02
N LEU A 98 -2.57 -10.25 -10.07
CA LEU A 98 -3.36 -11.45 -9.79
C LEU A 98 -3.06 -12.60 -10.75
N ARG A 99 -2.73 -12.29 -12.01
CA ARG A 99 -2.31 -13.29 -13.00
C ARG A 99 -1.00 -13.96 -12.59
N ASP A 100 0.02 -13.17 -12.25
CA ASP A 100 1.30 -13.70 -11.77
C ASP A 100 1.11 -14.54 -10.50
N CYS A 101 0.28 -14.06 -9.56
CA CYS A 101 -0.06 -14.80 -8.35
C CYS A 101 -0.74 -16.14 -8.68
N ALA A 102 -1.70 -16.14 -9.60
CA ALA A 102 -2.39 -17.35 -10.02
C ALA A 102 -1.43 -18.38 -10.63
N GLU A 103 -0.51 -17.94 -11.50
CA GLU A 103 0.51 -18.82 -12.08
C GLU A 103 1.48 -19.35 -11.02
N GLU A 104 1.95 -18.50 -10.11
CA GLU A 104 2.83 -18.91 -9.02
C GLU A 104 2.16 -19.91 -8.09
N LEU A 105 0.87 -19.76 -7.80
CA LEU A 105 0.09 -20.73 -7.03
C LEU A 105 0.01 -22.09 -7.74
N ARG A 106 -0.21 -22.10 -9.07
CA ARG A 106 -0.22 -23.34 -9.87
C ARG A 106 1.15 -24.00 -9.90
N ARG A 107 2.22 -23.21 -10.06
CA ARG A 107 3.61 -23.68 -10.10
C ARG A 107 4.04 -24.29 -8.78
N SER A 108 3.76 -23.61 -7.67
CA SER A 108 4.21 -24.02 -6.33
C SER A 108 3.36 -25.13 -5.72
N ASN A 109 2.09 -25.27 -6.12
CA ASN A 109 1.17 -26.27 -5.58
C ASN A 109 0.57 -27.16 -6.68
N PRO A 110 1.36 -28.09 -7.26
CA PRO A 110 0.88 -29.01 -8.29
C PRO A 110 -0.41 -29.75 -7.87
N GLY A 111 -1.35 -29.88 -8.80
CA GLY A 111 -2.67 -30.49 -8.57
C GLY A 111 -3.72 -29.57 -7.94
N SER A 112 -3.35 -28.35 -7.54
CA SER A 112 -4.30 -27.35 -7.07
C SER A 112 -5.10 -26.77 -8.23
N THR A 113 -6.36 -26.42 -7.99
CA THR A 113 -7.21 -25.75 -8.96
C THR A 113 -7.21 -24.26 -8.69
N VAL A 114 -6.64 -23.49 -9.61
CA VAL A 114 -6.62 -22.02 -9.54
C VAL A 114 -7.25 -21.48 -10.82
N ILE A 115 -8.35 -20.74 -10.69
CA ILE A 115 -9.09 -20.17 -11.81
C ILE A 115 -9.19 -18.66 -11.60
N LEU A 116 -8.65 -17.89 -12.53
CA LEU A 116 -8.77 -16.45 -12.56
C LEU A 116 -9.51 -16.07 -13.83
N ASN A 117 -10.73 -15.54 -13.68
CA ASN A 117 -11.47 -14.96 -14.79
C ASN A 117 -11.40 -13.43 -14.69
N SER A 118 -11.09 -12.81 -15.81
CA SER A 118 -11.16 -11.37 -15.98
C SER A 118 -11.96 -11.13 -17.24
N ASP A 119 -13.08 -10.42 -17.11
CA ASP A 119 -13.94 -10.10 -18.24
C ASP A 119 -13.32 -8.88 -18.95
N LEU A 120 -13.27 -8.91 -20.28
CA LEU A 120 -12.88 -7.73 -21.04
C LEU A 120 -14.11 -6.83 -21.13
N ASP A 121 -14.00 -5.61 -20.63
CA ASP A 121 -15.00 -4.59 -20.92
C ASP A 121 -14.74 -4.08 -22.35
N GLU A 122 -15.56 -4.52 -23.31
CA GLU A 122 -15.40 -4.17 -24.74
C GLU A 122 -15.53 -2.67 -25.00
N PHE A 123 -16.22 -1.92 -24.14
CA PHE A 123 -16.39 -0.47 -24.29
C PHE A 123 -15.18 0.31 -23.77
N ILE A 124 -14.58 -0.14 -22.68
CA ILE A 124 -13.48 0.58 -21.99
C ILE A 124 -12.10 0.03 -22.42
N GLY A 125 -12.05 -1.17 -23.01
CA GLY A 125 -10.81 -1.85 -23.38
C GLY A 125 -9.98 -2.29 -22.16
N VAL A 126 -10.59 -2.33 -20.97
CA VAL A 126 -9.93 -2.64 -19.71
C VAL A 126 -10.50 -3.95 -19.16
N SER A 127 -9.62 -4.83 -18.70
CA SER A 127 -10.01 -6.10 -18.09
C SER A 127 -10.58 -5.86 -16.69
N LYS A 128 -11.86 -6.17 -16.49
CA LYS A 128 -12.55 -6.12 -15.21
C LYS A 128 -12.35 -7.44 -14.47
N PHE A 129 -12.10 -7.35 -13.17
CA PHE A 129 -12.04 -8.54 -12.32
C PHE A 129 -13.41 -9.24 -12.25
N GLY A 130 -13.47 -10.50 -12.68
CA GLY A 130 -14.67 -11.32 -12.58
C GLY A 130 -14.64 -12.15 -11.29
N LYS A 131 -13.82 -13.20 -11.29
CA LYS A 131 -13.67 -14.12 -10.14
C LYS A 131 -12.25 -14.68 -10.01
N PHE A 132 -11.88 -14.99 -8.78
CA PHE A 132 -10.65 -15.71 -8.46
C PHE A 132 -10.94 -16.85 -7.50
N TYR A 133 -10.80 -18.09 -8.00
CA TYR A 133 -11.06 -19.32 -7.29
C TYR A 133 -9.74 -20.04 -7.01
N ILE A 134 -9.56 -20.50 -5.76
CA ILE A 134 -8.39 -21.26 -5.31
C ILE A 134 -8.85 -22.47 -4.50
N CYS A 135 -8.52 -23.66 -4.96
CA CYS A 135 -8.66 -24.91 -4.22
C CYS A 135 -7.33 -25.66 -4.21
N PHE A 136 -6.67 -25.70 -3.06
CA PHE A 136 -5.39 -26.38 -2.93
C PHE A 136 -5.57 -27.90 -2.95
N ASN A 137 -4.67 -28.61 -3.63
CA ASN A 137 -4.73 -30.07 -3.68
C ASN A 137 -4.71 -30.69 -2.28
N GLY A 138 -3.87 -30.17 -1.39
CA GLY A 138 -3.80 -30.64 0.00
C GLY A 138 -5.15 -30.49 0.73
N LEU A 139 -5.86 -29.37 0.54
CA LEU A 139 -7.17 -29.17 1.15
C LEU A 139 -8.21 -30.13 0.59
N LYS A 140 -8.24 -30.31 -0.72
CA LYS A 140 -9.10 -31.29 -1.41
C LYS A 140 -8.88 -32.70 -0.87
N GLN A 141 -7.62 -33.15 -0.79
CA GLN A 141 -7.31 -34.50 -0.31
C GLN A 141 -7.61 -34.66 1.18
N GLY A 142 -7.31 -33.66 2.01
CA GLY A 142 -7.62 -33.69 3.43
C GLY A 142 -9.13 -33.77 3.70
N PHE A 143 -9.95 -33.07 2.91
CA PHE A 143 -11.40 -33.18 3.01
C PHE A 143 -11.88 -34.60 2.66
N VAL A 144 -11.42 -35.16 1.54
CA VAL A 144 -11.85 -36.51 1.10
C VAL A 144 -11.38 -37.61 2.04
N SER A 145 -10.18 -37.47 2.62
CA SER A 145 -9.57 -38.51 3.46
C SER A 145 -10.02 -38.48 4.92
N GLY A 146 -10.35 -37.30 5.46
CA GLY A 146 -10.56 -37.12 6.89
C GLY A 146 -11.84 -36.40 7.28
N CYS A 147 -12.41 -35.54 6.43
CA CYS A 147 -13.59 -34.77 6.82
C CYS A 147 -14.88 -35.55 6.63
N ARG A 148 -15.91 -35.13 7.35
CA ARG A 148 -17.28 -35.62 7.16
C ARG A 148 -17.80 -35.17 5.79
N PRO A 149 -18.67 -35.95 5.13
CA PRO A 149 -19.21 -35.62 3.80
C PRO A 149 -20.29 -34.53 3.88
N ILE A 150 -19.98 -33.42 4.53
CA ILE A 150 -20.84 -32.25 4.72
C ILE A 150 -20.03 -31.03 4.30
N VAL A 151 -20.64 -30.19 3.47
CA VAL A 151 -20.04 -28.94 3.00
C VAL A 151 -20.97 -27.79 3.36
N GLY A 152 -20.45 -26.82 4.10
CA GLY A 152 -21.04 -25.51 4.30
C GLY A 152 -20.39 -24.48 3.38
N VAL A 153 -21.09 -23.40 3.10
CA VAL A 153 -20.55 -22.24 2.38
C VAL A 153 -20.78 -21.02 3.24
N ASP A 154 -19.73 -20.22 3.46
CA ASP A 154 -19.80 -18.94 4.14
C ASP A 154 -19.21 -17.84 3.26
N GLY A 155 -19.61 -16.59 3.53
CA GLY A 155 -19.24 -15.44 2.73
C GLY A 155 -19.08 -14.17 3.55
N CYS A 156 -18.03 -13.40 3.27
CA CYS A 156 -17.86 -12.08 3.85
C CYS A 156 -17.60 -11.01 2.79
N HIS A 157 -18.10 -9.79 3.03
CA HIS A 157 -17.85 -8.65 2.16
C HIS A 157 -16.43 -8.13 2.34
N LEU A 158 -15.71 -8.01 1.24
CA LEU A 158 -14.38 -7.40 1.23
C LEU A 158 -14.51 -5.89 1.36
N LYS A 159 -13.83 -5.34 2.38
CA LYS A 159 -13.69 -3.90 2.55
C LYS A 159 -12.49 -3.42 1.73
N GLY A 160 -12.74 -2.60 0.72
CA GLY A 160 -11.69 -2.08 -0.14
C GLY A 160 -12.26 -1.23 -1.27
N PRO A 161 -11.41 -0.53 -2.03
CA PRO A 161 -11.84 0.36 -3.11
C PRO A 161 -12.66 -0.35 -4.20
N HIS A 162 -12.42 -1.64 -4.40
CA HIS A 162 -13.09 -2.46 -5.43
C HIS A 162 -14.20 -3.37 -4.87
N GLY A 163 -14.41 -3.39 -3.56
CA GLY A 163 -15.38 -4.27 -2.90
C GLY A 163 -15.13 -5.76 -3.20
N GLY A 164 -16.21 -6.54 -3.26
CA GLY A 164 -16.18 -7.98 -3.54
C GLY A 164 -16.77 -8.82 -2.41
N ILE A 165 -17.03 -10.08 -2.69
CA ILE A 165 -17.40 -11.09 -1.68
C ILE A 165 -16.33 -12.17 -1.70
N LEU A 166 -15.76 -12.47 -0.54
CA LEU A 166 -14.95 -13.66 -0.32
C LEU A 166 -15.89 -14.78 0.16
N LEU A 167 -16.08 -15.78 -0.68
CA LEU A 167 -16.78 -17.02 -0.37
C LEU A 167 -15.77 -18.11 -0.01
N THR A 168 -16.11 -18.94 0.96
CA THR A 168 -15.33 -20.13 1.30
C THR A 168 -16.25 -21.32 1.48
N ALA A 169 -15.84 -22.48 0.93
CA ALA A 169 -16.48 -23.74 1.26
C ALA A 169 -15.72 -24.37 2.43
N ILE A 170 -16.48 -24.79 3.44
CA ILE A 170 -15.97 -25.39 4.68
C ILE A 170 -16.53 -26.80 4.84
N GLY A 171 -15.69 -27.74 5.25
CA GLY A 171 -16.08 -29.05 5.75
C GLY A 171 -16.02 -29.09 7.28
N ILE A 172 -16.40 -30.22 7.84
CA ILE A 172 -16.23 -30.51 9.27
C ILE A 172 -15.26 -31.67 9.42
N ASP A 173 -14.18 -31.45 10.17
CA ASP A 173 -13.16 -32.47 10.42
C ASP A 173 -13.63 -33.50 11.49
N PRO A 174 -12.86 -34.56 11.77
CA PRO A 174 -13.20 -35.53 12.81
C PRO A 174 -13.35 -34.93 14.20
N ASN A 175 -12.66 -33.81 14.46
CA ASN A 175 -12.65 -33.09 15.73
C ASN A 175 -13.78 -32.03 15.85
N ASN A 176 -14.76 -32.04 14.92
CA ASN A 176 -15.83 -31.06 14.84
C ASN A 176 -15.35 -29.61 14.61
N ALA A 177 -14.15 -29.42 14.07
CA ALA A 177 -13.65 -28.11 13.68
C ALA A 177 -13.98 -27.80 12.21
N CYS A 178 -14.08 -26.50 11.89
CA CYS A 178 -14.23 -26.05 10.52
C CYS A 178 -12.95 -26.31 9.72
N TYR A 179 -13.08 -26.95 8.57
CA TYR A 179 -11.99 -27.27 7.67
C TYR A 179 -12.16 -26.51 6.34
N PRO A 180 -11.28 -25.57 5.97
CA PRO A 180 -11.43 -24.86 4.71
C PRO A 180 -11.12 -25.78 3.52
N ILE A 181 -11.99 -25.76 2.50
CA ILE A 181 -11.84 -26.57 1.28
C ILE A 181 -11.37 -25.70 0.12
N THR A 182 -12.05 -24.57 -0.11
CA THR A 182 -11.76 -23.66 -1.23
C THR A 182 -12.10 -22.22 -0.87
N PHE A 183 -11.52 -21.29 -1.63
CA PHE A 183 -11.69 -19.85 -1.50
C PHE A 183 -12.06 -19.26 -2.86
N VAL A 184 -13.02 -18.33 -2.86
CA VAL A 184 -13.47 -17.65 -4.07
C VAL A 184 -13.66 -16.17 -3.78
N VAL A 185 -12.99 -15.31 -4.53
CA VAL A 185 -13.30 -13.88 -4.55
C VAL A 185 -14.13 -13.61 -5.79
N VAL A 186 -15.33 -13.04 -5.62
CA VAL A 186 -16.21 -12.63 -6.71
C VAL A 186 -16.41 -11.11 -6.67
N SER A 187 -16.46 -10.48 -7.84
CA SER A 187 -16.95 -9.11 -7.92
C SER A 187 -18.45 -9.09 -7.60
N VAL A 188 -18.89 -8.07 -6.87
CA VAL A 188 -20.32 -7.82 -6.69
C VAL A 188 -20.75 -7.01 -7.89
N GLU A 189 -21.75 -7.50 -8.63
CA GLU A 189 -22.41 -6.68 -9.65
C GLU A 189 -22.96 -5.43 -8.95
N LYS A 190 -22.62 -4.26 -9.49
CA LYS A 190 -23.18 -2.98 -9.05
C LYS A 190 -24.49 -2.74 -9.76
#